data_AF-A0A956VZE6-F1
#
_entry.id   AF-A0A956VZE6-F1
#
_cell.length_a   1.000
_cell.length_b   1.000
_cell.length_c   1.000
_cell.angle_alpha   90.00
_cell.angle_beta   90.00
_cell.angle_gamma   90.00
#
_symmetry.space_group_name_H-M   'P 1'
#
loop_
_entity.id
_entity.type
_entity.pdbx_description
1 polymer ?
#
loop_
_entity_poly.entity_id
_entity_poly.type
_entity_poly.pdbx_seq_one_letter_code
_entity_poly.pdbx_strand_id
1 'polypeptide(L)'
;LDVPNVYWQVHIWCPEFNIAGGAFPGVPGFPHFAFKGDLAWNITHGQADYQDLFFEEFRTEGGTLQVRTEDGWAPAETRTETIEVRGGASEEITLVRTRNGDIVHGDPAAGSGIAMRYTATDQPNRQWETLRPMLFASTVAELHESQRGWDEP
;
A
#
# COMPACT_ATOMS: atom_id res chain seq x y z
N LEU A 1 19.63 0.46 -7.11
CA LEU A 1 19.81 -0.81 -7.85
C LEU A 1 20.08 -1.85 -6.78
N ASP A 2 19.01 -2.31 -6.14
CA ASP A 2 19.12 -3.27 -5.05
C ASP A 2 19.30 -4.67 -5.62
N VAL A 3 19.83 -5.56 -4.78
CA VAL A 3 20.07 -6.96 -5.12
C VAL A 3 19.35 -7.86 -4.13
N PRO A 4 18.51 -8.80 -4.59
CA PRO A 4 18.10 -9.03 -5.98
C PRO A 4 17.21 -7.90 -6.55
N ASN A 5 17.11 -7.83 -7.88
CA ASN A 5 16.24 -6.88 -8.58
C ASN A 5 14.76 -7.20 -8.29
N VAL A 6 13.92 -6.15 -8.21
CA VAL A 6 12.48 -6.28 -7.97
C VAL A 6 11.75 -6.99 -9.12
N TYR A 7 12.16 -6.80 -10.38
CA TYR A 7 11.59 -7.49 -11.54
C TYR A 7 12.39 -8.71 -11.94
N TRP A 8 11.68 -9.82 -12.10
CA TRP A 8 12.21 -11.08 -12.62
C TRP A 8 11.54 -11.44 -13.94
N GLN A 9 12.32 -11.85 -14.94
CA GLN A 9 11.77 -12.28 -16.23
C GLN A 9 11.18 -13.68 -16.09
N VAL A 10 9.89 -13.82 -16.41
CA VAL A 10 9.15 -15.08 -16.32
C VAL A 10 8.35 -15.29 -17.60
N HIS A 11 8.24 -16.54 -18.03
CA HIS A 11 7.31 -16.99 -19.05
C HIS A 11 6.44 -18.09 -18.45
N ILE A 12 5.11 -17.88 -18.41
CA ILE A 12 4.12 -18.84 -17.93
C ILE A 12 3.21 -19.24 -19.09
N TRP A 13 2.99 -20.54 -19.24
CA TRP A 13 2.08 -21.10 -20.23
C TRP A 13 1.15 -22.13 -19.59
N CYS A 14 -0.13 -22.03 -19.90
CA CYS A 14 -1.18 -23.00 -19.61
C CYS A 14 -2.24 -22.97 -20.74
N PRO A 15 -3.24 -23.87 -20.75
CA PRO A 15 -4.31 -23.85 -21.77
C PRO A 15 -5.04 -22.51 -21.88
N GLU A 16 -5.14 -21.77 -20.78
CA GLU A 16 -5.88 -20.50 -20.71
C GLU A 16 -5.07 -19.28 -21.15
N PHE A 17 -3.74 -19.27 -20.93
CA PHE A 17 -2.90 -18.13 -21.28
C PHE A 17 -1.43 -18.49 -21.53
N ASN A 18 -0.78 -17.63 -22.31
CA ASN A 18 0.64 -17.71 -22.66
C ASN A 18 1.25 -16.31 -22.52
N ILE A 19 1.95 -16.05 -21.42
CA ILE A 19 2.38 -14.70 -21.04
C ILE A 19 3.84 -14.71 -20.64
N ALA A 20 4.61 -13.78 -21.21
CA ALA A 20 5.98 -13.51 -20.79
C ALA A 20 6.14 -12.04 -20.41
N GLY A 21 6.95 -11.77 -19.38
CA GLY A 21 7.06 -10.44 -18.81
C GLY A 21 7.92 -10.36 -17.55
N GLY A 22 7.86 -9.21 -16.88
CA GLY A 22 8.46 -8.96 -15.58
C GLY A 22 7.47 -9.23 -14.46
N ALA A 23 7.79 -10.16 -13.57
CA ALA A 23 7.04 -10.47 -12.36
C ALA A 23 7.80 -10.01 -11.11
N PHE A 24 7.08 -9.84 -10.00
CA PHE A 24 7.69 -9.63 -8.69
C PHE A 24 7.86 -10.97 -7.96
N PRO A 25 9.07 -11.31 -7.47
CA PRO A 25 9.24 -12.46 -6.61
C PRO A 25 8.28 -12.39 -5.40
N GLY A 26 7.41 -13.38 -5.27
CA GLY A 26 6.39 -13.44 -4.20
C GLY A 26 4.98 -12.96 -4.61
N VAL A 27 4.81 -12.37 -5.79
CA VAL A 27 3.51 -11.90 -6.30
C VAL A 27 3.13 -12.68 -7.56
N PRO A 28 1.98 -13.39 -7.60
CA PRO A 28 1.52 -14.04 -8.82
C PRO A 28 1.07 -13.04 -9.90
N GLY A 29 1.37 -13.36 -11.15
CA GLY A 29 0.95 -12.60 -12.33
C GLY A 29 2.00 -11.63 -12.84
N PHE A 30 1.56 -10.68 -13.67
CA PHE A 30 2.42 -9.70 -14.34
C PHE A 30 1.85 -8.29 -14.16
N PRO A 31 2.05 -7.68 -12.97
CA PRO A 31 1.48 -6.36 -12.65
C PRO A 31 1.76 -5.31 -13.71
N HIS A 32 3.02 -5.21 -14.15
CA HIS A 32 3.51 -3.99 -14.81
C HIS A 32 3.97 -4.19 -16.24
N PHE A 33 4.63 -5.30 -16.55
CA PHE A 33 5.28 -5.51 -17.84
C PHE A 33 5.00 -6.91 -18.34
N ALA A 34 4.21 -7.05 -19.38
CA ALA A 34 4.00 -8.34 -20.03
C ALA A 34 3.44 -8.21 -21.44
N PHE A 35 3.53 -9.30 -22.18
CA PHE A 35 2.82 -9.48 -23.43
C PHE A 35 2.17 -10.86 -23.50
N LYS A 36 1.06 -10.92 -24.23
CA LYS A 36 0.22 -12.09 -24.47
C LYS A 36 -0.28 -12.04 -25.91
N GLY A 37 0.41 -12.74 -26.81
CA GLY A 37 0.11 -12.70 -28.25
C GLY A 37 0.20 -11.27 -28.79
N ASP A 38 -0.91 -10.72 -29.27
CA ASP A 38 -1.00 -9.37 -29.85
C ASP A 38 -1.33 -8.26 -28.81
N LEU A 39 -1.47 -8.61 -27.53
CA LEU A 39 -1.70 -7.65 -26.43
C LEU A 39 -0.43 -7.50 -25.59
N ALA A 40 0.00 -6.27 -25.33
CA ALA A 40 1.11 -5.96 -24.45
C ALA A 40 0.75 -4.79 -23.52
N TRP A 41 1.36 -4.77 -22.33
CA TRP A 41 1.24 -3.67 -21.39
C TRP A 41 2.56 -3.36 -20.71
N ASN A 42 2.71 -2.07 -20.44
CA ASN A 42 3.79 -1.48 -19.69
C ASN A 42 3.24 -0.28 -18.90
N ILE A 43 3.92 0.07 -17.83
CA ILE A 43 3.56 1.26 -17.05
C ILE A 43 4.77 2.20 -16.89
N THR A 44 4.43 3.45 -16.62
CA THR A 44 5.32 4.42 -15.96
C THR A 44 4.58 4.92 -14.74
N HIS A 45 5.30 5.26 -13.67
CA HIS A 45 4.67 5.82 -12.48
C HIS A 45 3.88 7.08 -12.85
N GLY A 46 2.60 7.12 -12.51
CA GLY A 46 1.68 8.18 -12.93
C GLY A 46 1.84 9.49 -12.16
N GLN A 47 2.63 9.51 -11.07
CA GLN A 47 2.79 10.66 -10.17
C GLN A 47 1.45 11.27 -9.71
N ALA A 48 0.41 10.42 -9.59
CA ALA A 48 -0.86 10.86 -9.07
C ALA A 48 -0.73 11.29 -7.60
N ASP A 49 -1.64 12.17 -7.18
CA ASP A 49 -1.75 12.56 -5.78
C ASP A 49 -2.62 11.53 -5.04
N TYR A 50 -1.98 10.69 -4.23
CA TYR A 50 -2.64 9.58 -3.53
C TYR A 50 -2.16 9.44 -2.07
N GLN A 51 -1.43 10.44 -1.56
CA GLN A 51 -0.90 10.48 -0.20
C GLN A 51 -1.11 11.87 0.39
N ASP A 52 -2.04 11.97 1.34
CA ASP A 52 -2.30 13.21 2.08
C ASP A 52 -1.60 13.18 3.45
N LEU A 53 -1.06 14.33 3.87
CA LEU A 53 -0.49 14.54 5.19
C LEU A 53 -1.36 15.48 6.01
N PHE A 54 -1.65 15.09 7.25
CA PHE A 54 -2.50 15.84 8.18
C PHE A 54 -1.69 16.21 9.42
N PHE A 55 -1.75 17.49 9.82
CA PHE A 55 -1.24 17.91 11.11
C PHE A 55 -2.31 17.64 12.17
N GLU A 56 -1.96 16.84 13.17
CA GLU A 56 -2.85 16.40 14.24
C GLU A 56 -2.38 16.99 15.58
N GLU A 57 -3.34 17.51 16.35
CA GLU A 57 -3.10 17.99 17.72
C GLU A 57 -3.52 16.92 18.73
N PHE A 58 -2.67 16.70 19.73
CA PHE A 58 -2.87 15.70 20.76
C PHE A 58 -2.84 16.29 22.15
N ARG A 59 -3.50 15.60 23.08
CA ARG A 59 -3.38 15.84 24.52
C ARG A 59 -3.58 14.54 25.30
N THR A 60 -3.09 14.50 26.53
CA THR A 60 -3.39 13.41 27.46
C THR A 60 -4.34 13.92 28.54
N GLU A 61 -5.52 13.32 28.64
CA GLU A 61 -6.51 13.64 29.66
C GLU A 61 -6.96 12.35 30.36
N GLY A 62 -6.88 12.31 31.69
CA GLY A 62 -7.26 11.12 32.47
C GLY A 62 -6.44 9.86 32.16
N GLY A 63 -5.22 10.00 31.61
CA GLY A 63 -4.38 8.88 31.19
C GLY A 63 -4.66 8.37 29.77
N THR A 64 -5.61 8.97 29.05
CA THR A 64 -5.94 8.61 27.67
C THR A 64 -5.36 9.63 26.71
N LEU A 65 -4.62 9.16 25.70
CA LEU A 65 -4.21 9.99 24.58
C LEU A 65 -5.44 10.34 23.72
N GLN A 66 -5.67 11.62 23.51
CA GLN A 66 -6.76 12.15 22.70
C GLN A 66 -6.22 12.94 21.52
N VAL A 67 -6.90 12.88 20.39
CA VAL A 67 -6.67 13.67 19.18
C VAL A 67 -7.79 14.68 18.99
N ARG A 68 -7.46 15.87 18.49
CA ARG A 68 -8.44 16.91 18.18
C ARG A 68 -9.18 16.58 16.88
N THR A 69 -10.50 16.57 16.92
CA THR A 69 -11.39 16.43 15.76
C THR A 69 -12.28 17.68 15.63
N GLU A 70 -13.11 17.76 14.59
CA GLU A 70 -14.11 18.81 14.41
C GLU A 70 -15.17 18.84 15.53
N ASP A 71 -15.46 17.68 16.12
CA ASP A 71 -16.47 17.52 17.16
C ASP A 71 -15.89 17.68 18.58
N GLY A 72 -14.58 17.93 18.69
CA GLY A 72 -13.87 18.06 19.95
C GLY A 72 -12.75 17.03 20.10
N TRP A 73 -12.40 16.70 21.33
CA TRP A 73 -11.33 15.74 21.60
C TRP A 73 -11.87 14.31 21.64
N ALA A 74 -11.25 13.40 20.88
CA ALA A 74 -11.62 11.99 20.83
C ALA A 74 -10.42 11.11 21.22
N PRO A 75 -10.63 9.92 21.82
CA PRO A 75 -9.54 8.98 22.07
C PRO A 75 -8.79 8.61 20.79
N ALA A 76 -7.46 8.62 20.83
CA ALA A 76 -6.63 8.11 19.74
C ALA A 76 -6.52 6.58 19.84
N GLU A 77 -6.51 5.89 18.69
CA GLU A 77 -6.21 4.46 18.67
C GLU A 77 -4.70 4.27 18.87
N THR A 78 -4.32 3.41 19.81
CA THR A 78 -2.91 3.12 20.09
C THR A 78 -2.69 1.62 20.10
N ARG A 79 -1.54 1.19 19.57
CA ARG A 79 -1.11 -0.21 19.56
C ARG A 79 0.39 -0.28 19.75
N THR A 80 0.83 -1.09 20.71
CA THR A 80 2.26 -1.38 20.90
C THR A 80 2.65 -2.59 20.06
N GLU A 81 3.74 -2.47 19.34
CA GLU A 81 4.35 -3.55 18.56
C GLU A 81 5.81 -3.72 18.99
N THR A 82 6.32 -4.95 18.93
CA THR A 82 7.71 -5.27 19.26
C THR A 82 8.47 -5.62 17.99
N ILE A 83 9.57 -4.93 17.74
CA ILE A 83 10.49 -5.19 16.63
C ILE A 83 11.67 -5.99 17.16
N GLU A 84 11.82 -7.23 16.68
CA GLU A 84 12.95 -8.08 17.01
C GLU A 84 14.20 -7.65 16.22
N VAL A 85 15.24 -7.20 16.93
CA VAL A 85 16.49 -6.72 16.32
C VAL A 85 17.56 -7.79 16.39
N ARG A 86 18.02 -8.26 15.22
CA ARG A 86 19.10 -9.27 15.14
C ARG A 86 20.37 -8.75 15.86
N GLY A 87 20.79 -9.45 16.90
CA GLY A 87 22.00 -9.15 17.65
C GLY A 87 21.87 -7.98 18.63
N GLY A 88 20.66 -7.47 18.84
CA GLY A 88 20.34 -6.41 19.80
C GLY A 88 19.19 -6.82 20.73
N ALA A 89 18.76 -5.86 21.56
CA ALA A 89 17.50 -5.98 22.29
C ALA A 89 16.32 -5.68 21.35
N SER A 90 15.17 -6.28 21.61
CA SER A 90 13.93 -5.92 20.91
C SER A 90 13.53 -4.49 21.23
N GLU A 91 12.97 -3.79 20.24
CA GLU A 91 12.52 -2.41 20.36
C GLU A 91 10.98 -2.38 20.41
N GLU A 92 10.41 -1.74 21.43
CA GLU A 92 8.97 -1.51 21.49
C GLU A 92 8.62 -0.18 20.81
N ILE A 93 7.65 -0.21 19.90
CA ILE A 93 7.11 0.98 19.24
C ILE A 93 5.64 1.14 19.57
N THR A 94 5.21 2.36 19.83
CA THR A 94 3.78 2.69 19.98
C THR A 94 3.30 3.31 18.69
N LEU A 95 2.41 2.60 18.00
CA LEU A 95 1.69 3.08 16.84
C LEU A 95 0.46 3.87 17.30
N VAL A 96 0.24 5.04 16.69
CA VAL A 96 -0.95 5.87 16.93
C VAL A 96 -1.68 6.03 15.61
N ARG A 97 -2.97 5.71 15.60
CA ARG A 97 -3.85 5.88 14.44
C ARG A 97 -4.94 6.89 14.76
N THR A 98 -5.18 7.77 13.80
CA THR A 98 -6.29 8.73 13.79
C THR A 98 -7.24 8.36 12.65
N ARG A 99 -8.36 9.08 12.54
CA ARG A 99 -9.24 8.96 11.37
C ARG A 99 -8.57 9.30 10.03
N ASN A 100 -7.47 10.06 10.07
CA ASN A 100 -6.71 10.49 8.91
C ASN A 100 -5.52 9.55 8.62
N GLY A 101 -5.45 8.40 9.31
CA GLY A 101 -4.41 7.39 9.12
C GLY A 101 -3.40 7.33 10.26
N ASP A 102 -2.31 6.62 10.00
CA ASP A 102 -1.24 6.38 10.99
C ASP A 102 -0.34 7.61 11.14
N ILE A 103 0.11 7.85 12.37
CA ILE A 103 1.12 8.87 12.64
C ILE A 103 2.47 8.39 12.11
N VAL A 104 3.01 9.12 11.14
CA VAL A 104 4.29 8.81 10.47
C VAL A 104 5.43 9.72 10.92
N HIS A 105 5.12 10.82 11.61
CA HIS A 105 6.12 11.75 12.14
C HIS A 105 5.61 12.54 13.34
N GLY A 106 6.52 13.02 14.19
CA GLY A 106 6.20 13.75 15.42
C GLY A 106 6.04 12.86 16.64
N ASP A 107 5.63 13.47 17.75
CA ASP A 107 5.43 12.79 19.04
C ASP A 107 4.05 13.17 19.59
N PRO A 108 3.04 12.29 19.45
CA PRO A 108 1.70 12.52 20.01
C PRO A 108 1.71 12.81 21.52
N ALA A 109 2.66 12.27 22.29
CA ALA A 109 2.78 12.58 23.72
C ALA A 109 3.30 13.99 23.98
N ALA A 110 4.05 14.57 23.03
CA ALA A 110 4.46 15.98 23.03
C ALA A 110 3.37 16.94 22.48
N GLY A 111 2.22 16.40 22.06
CA GLY A 111 1.02 17.17 21.71
C GLY A 111 0.79 17.40 20.21
N SER A 112 1.62 16.85 19.32
CA SER A 112 1.36 16.94 17.87
C SER A 112 2.01 15.82 17.07
N GLY A 113 1.43 15.51 15.92
CA GLY A 113 1.96 14.53 14.97
C GLY A 113 1.50 14.79 13.54
N ILE A 114 2.13 14.11 12.59
CA ILE A 114 1.73 14.11 11.18
C ILE A 114 1.13 12.74 10.88
N ALA A 115 -0.16 12.69 10.56
CA ALA A 115 -0.82 11.51 10.03
C ALA A 115 -0.66 11.43 8.52
N MET A 116 -0.56 10.22 7.97
CA MET A 116 -0.59 9.97 6.53
C MET A 116 -1.81 9.15 6.16
N ARG A 117 -2.57 9.66 5.18
CA ARG A 117 -3.65 8.92 4.53
C ARG A 117 -3.22 8.51 3.14
N TYR A 118 -3.20 7.21 2.87
CA TYR A 118 -2.74 6.65 1.59
C TYR A 118 -3.83 5.74 1.02
N THR A 119 -4.21 5.95 -0.25
CA THR A 119 -5.22 5.16 -0.95
C THR A 119 -5.01 3.64 -0.83
N ALA A 120 -3.77 3.17 -0.87
CA ALA A 120 -3.44 1.74 -0.79
C ALA A 120 -3.72 1.10 0.58
N THR A 121 -3.81 1.92 1.64
CA THR A 121 -3.98 1.44 3.03
C THR A 121 -5.24 1.99 3.71
N ASP A 122 -5.93 2.97 3.10
CA ASP A 122 -7.14 3.58 3.66
C ASP A 122 -8.36 2.65 3.60
N GLN A 123 -8.40 1.78 2.60
CA GLN A 123 -9.46 0.80 2.38
C GLN A 123 -8.87 -0.60 2.19
N PRO A 124 -9.68 -1.67 2.32
CA PRO A 124 -9.24 -3.01 1.97
C PRO A 124 -8.74 -3.06 0.52
N ASN A 125 -7.48 -3.44 0.34
CA ASN A 125 -6.85 -3.54 -0.96
C ASN A 125 -7.48 -4.65 -1.82
N ARG A 126 -7.80 -4.32 -3.08
CA ARG A 126 -8.50 -5.22 -4.02
C ARG A 126 -7.65 -5.64 -5.21
N GLN A 127 -6.32 -5.55 -5.10
CA GLN A 127 -5.38 -5.81 -6.20
C GLN A 127 -5.61 -7.17 -6.89
N TRP A 128 -6.01 -8.21 -6.16
CA TRP A 128 -6.26 -9.53 -6.73
C TRP A 128 -7.48 -9.61 -7.65
N GLU A 129 -8.46 -8.75 -7.43
CA GLU A 129 -9.62 -8.62 -8.30
C GLU A 129 -9.23 -8.02 -9.65
N THR A 130 -8.07 -7.37 -9.73
CA THR A 130 -7.52 -6.77 -10.93
C THR A 130 -6.45 -7.63 -11.59
N LEU A 131 -5.46 -8.13 -10.83
CA LEU A 131 -4.33 -8.89 -11.39
C LEU A 131 -4.78 -10.18 -12.07
N ARG A 132 -5.78 -10.87 -11.54
CA ARG A 132 -6.25 -12.14 -12.10
C ARG A 132 -6.94 -11.93 -13.47
N PRO A 133 -7.94 -11.05 -13.63
CA PRO A 133 -8.57 -10.85 -14.94
C PRO A 133 -7.63 -10.31 -16.02
N MET A 134 -6.58 -9.56 -15.67
CA MET A 134 -5.55 -9.12 -16.65
C MET A 134 -4.94 -10.29 -17.42
N LEU A 135 -4.73 -11.45 -16.77
CA LEU A 135 -4.14 -12.63 -17.40
C LEU A 135 -5.03 -13.20 -18.53
N PHE A 136 -6.33 -12.96 -18.44
CA PHE A 136 -7.33 -13.46 -19.39
C PHE A 136 -7.75 -12.42 -20.44
N ALA A 137 -7.36 -11.16 -20.27
CA ALA A 137 -7.65 -10.11 -21.24
C ALA A 137 -7.09 -10.46 -22.63
N SER A 138 -7.88 -10.17 -23.65
CA SER A 138 -7.55 -10.41 -25.06
C SER A 138 -7.62 -9.15 -25.91
N THR A 139 -8.16 -8.06 -25.35
CA THR A 139 -8.17 -6.73 -25.97
C THR A 139 -7.66 -5.66 -25.01
N VAL A 140 -7.24 -4.53 -25.56
CA VAL A 140 -6.87 -3.34 -24.75
C VAL A 140 -8.04 -2.87 -23.88
N ALA A 141 -9.27 -2.93 -24.40
CA ALA A 141 -10.46 -2.53 -23.66
C ALA A 141 -10.73 -3.45 -22.46
N GLU A 142 -10.61 -4.77 -22.63
CA GLU A 142 -10.74 -5.73 -21.53
C GLU A 142 -9.63 -5.57 -20.49
N LEU A 143 -8.40 -5.32 -20.94
CA LEU A 143 -7.27 -5.06 -20.06
C LEU A 143 -7.51 -3.80 -19.22
N HIS A 144 -7.92 -2.70 -19.86
CA HIS A 144 -8.23 -1.46 -19.15
C HIS A 144 -9.39 -1.63 -18.16
N GLU A 145 -10.43 -2.38 -18.53
CA GLU A 145 -11.55 -2.66 -17.62
C GLU A 145 -11.11 -3.50 -16.41
N SER A 146 -10.23 -4.48 -16.60
CA SER A 146 -9.71 -5.28 -15.48
C SER A 146 -8.97 -4.45 -14.43
N GLN A 147 -8.46 -3.28 -14.80
CA GLN A 147 -7.68 -2.39 -13.95
C GLN A 147 -8.52 -1.39 -13.15
N ARG A 148 -9.85 -1.44 -13.25
CA ARG A 148 -10.75 -0.45 -12.60
C ARG A 148 -10.59 -0.37 -11.07
N GLY A 149 -10.22 -1.47 -10.42
CA GLY A 149 -10.01 -1.56 -8.96
C GLY A 149 -8.56 -1.35 -8.51
N TRP A 150 -7.66 -0.99 -9.42
CA TRP A 150 -6.23 -0.80 -9.14
C TRP A 150 -6.01 0.53 -8.37
N ASP A 151 -5.52 0.46 -7.14
CA ASP A 151 -5.44 1.60 -6.21
C ASP A 151 -4.02 1.92 -5.67
N GLU A 152 -3.02 1.11 -6.02
CA GLU A 152 -1.61 1.28 -5.63
C GLU A 152 -0.65 0.94 -6.77
N PRO A 153 0.47 1.64 -7.00
CA PRO A 153 1.47 1.21 -7.98
C PRO A 153 2.28 -0.03 -7.54
#